data_AF-A0A1M6QQD5-F1
#
_entry.id   AF-A0A1M6QQD5-F1
#
_cell.length_a   1.000
_cell.length_b   1.000
_cell.length_c   1.000
_cell.angle_alpha   90.00
_cell.angle_beta   90.00
_cell.angle_gamma   90.00
#
_symmetry.space_group_name_H-M   'P 1'
#
loop_
_entity.id
_entity.type
_entity.pdbx_description
1 polymer ?
#
loop_
_entity_poly.entity_id
_entity_poly.type
_entity_poly.pdbx_seq_one_letter_code
_entity_poly.pdbx_strand_id
1 'polypeptide(L)'
;MGKKILERIDIENLITNLRGEVGTVIESWTLLREYHILTNQLTSNMSHSQYKENLRNSDFKKRHIIKKKLTDDIISKLSELAQETNNTLNFYLATQKITNLDSEFKDYKMYIIKNKFKARRNEFISHKNLPLKWSGHKAAYSIPYVIIVKAIVKAIILMKEIDNIYIGKNANLNWQILRASRYNYEVAARARYMDMSFIK
;
A
#
# COMPACT_ATOMS: atom_id res chain seq x y z
N MET A 1 2.26 -3.04 -30.00
CA MET A 1 2.78 -4.09 -29.08
C MET A 1 1.92 -4.29 -27.82
N GLY A 2 1.36 -3.25 -27.18
CA GLY A 2 0.60 -3.39 -25.93
C GLY A 2 -0.64 -4.31 -25.95
N LYS A 3 -1.45 -4.31 -27.01
CA LYS A 3 -2.64 -5.19 -27.13
C LYS A 3 -2.32 -6.70 -27.08
N LYS A 4 -1.24 -7.13 -27.76
CA LYS A 4 -0.81 -8.54 -27.79
C LYS A 4 -0.30 -9.05 -26.44
N ILE A 5 0.27 -8.18 -25.60
CA ILE A 5 0.74 -8.55 -24.25
C ILE A 5 -0.46 -8.69 -23.32
N LEU A 6 -1.38 -7.72 -23.37
CA LEU A 6 -2.66 -7.79 -22.65
C LEU A 6 -3.33 -9.13 -22.92
N GLU A 7 -3.65 -9.48 -24.17
CA GLU A 7 -4.34 -10.73 -24.53
C GLU A 7 -3.71 -12.00 -23.92
N ARG A 8 -2.38 -12.06 -23.76
CA ARG A 8 -1.65 -13.22 -23.24
C ARG A 8 -1.62 -13.34 -21.71
N ILE A 9 -1.90 -12.27 -20.98
CA ILE A 9 -1.88 -12.30 -19.51
C ILE A 9 -3.10 -13.05 -19.00
N ASP A 10 -2.86 -14.14 -18.28
CA ASP A 10 -3.89 -14.88 -17.57
C ASP A 10 -4.53 -14.02 -16.46
N ILE A 11 -5.86 -13.97 -16.47
CA ILE A 11 -6.65 -13.10 -15.59
C ILE A 11 -6.58 -13.56 -14.13
N GLU A 12 -6.58 -14.87 -13.90
CA GLU A 12 -6.48 -15.44 -12.56
C GLU A 12 -5.14 -15.07 -11.91
N ASN A 13 -4.05 -15.27 -12.65
CA ASN A 13 -2.72 -14.90 -12.23
C ASN A 13 -2.59 -13.39 -11.94
N LEU A 14 -3.18 -12.54 -12.79
CA LEU A 14 -3.18 -11.09 -12.60
C LEU A 14 -3.89 -10.67 -11.31
N ILE A 15 -5.15 -11.12 -11.13
CA ILE A 15 -5.98 -10.73 -9.99
C ILE A 15 -5.40 -11.29 -8.69
N THR A 16 -4.96 -12.54 -8.70
CA THR A 16 -4.34 -13.20 -7.55
C THR A 16 -3.11 -12.43 -7.06
N ASN A 17 -2.19 -12.09 -7.97
CA ASN A 17 -1.02 -11.30 -7.59
C ASN A 17 -1.40 -9.87 -7.13
N LEU A 18 -2.42 -9.25 -7.75
CA LEU A 18 -2.88 -7.92 -7.36
C LEU A 18 -3.45 -7.91 -5.93
N ARG A 19 -4.21 -8.95 -5.56
CA ARG A 19 -4.64 -9.18 -4.17
C ARG A 19 -3.44 -9.32 -3.25
N GLY A 20 -2.41 -10.06 -3.65
CA GLY A 20 -1.17 -10.19 -2.89
C GLY A 20 -0.50 -8.84 -2.59
N GLU A 21 -0.44 -7.95 -3.58
CA GLU A 21 0.09 -6.59 -3.39
C GLU A 21 -0.76 -5.76 -2.42
N VAL A 22 -2.09 -5.76 -2.61
CA VAL A 22 -3.03 -5.08 -1.71
C VAL A 22 -2.97 -5.65 -0.29
N GLY A 23 -2.86 -6.97 -0.17
CA GLY A 23 -2.67 -7.69 1.09
C GLY A 23 -1.40 -7.24 1.82
N THR A 24 -0.31 -7.06 1.09
CA THR A 24 0.94 -6.59 1.68
C THR A 24 0.84 -5.11 2.12
N VAL A 25 0.08 -4.27 1.39
CA VAL A 25 -0.24 -2.91 1.85
C VAL A 25 -1.06 -2.95 3.16
N ILE A 26 -2.02 -3.87 3.27
CA ILE A 26 -2.83 -4.04 4.49
C ILE A 26 -1.94 -4.45 5.67
N GLU A 27 -1.04 -5.42 5.47
CA GLU A 27 -0.09 -5.89 6.49
C GLU A 27 0.87 -4.79 6.95
N SER A 28 1.51 -4.08 6.02
CA SER A 28 2.37 -2.94 6.37
C SER A 28 1.60 -1.88 7.16
N TRP A 29 0.31 -1.67 6.86
CA TRP A 29 -0.55 -0.76 7.61
C TRP A 29 -0.95 -1.28 8.99
N THR A 30 -1.28 -2.57 9.15
CA THR A 30 -1.61 -3.13 10.47
C THR A 30 -0.43 -3.03 11.43
N LEU A 31 0.78 -3.36 10.95
CA LEU A 31 2.03 -3.19 11.69
C LEU A 31 2.29 -1.72 12.06
N LEU A 32 2.10 -0.81 11.10
CA LEU A 32 2.27 0.63 11.34
C LEU A 32 1.25 1.16 12.37
N ARG A 33 0.01 0.67 12.33
CA ARG A 33 -1.05 1.04 13.28
C ARG A 33 -0.74 0.54 14.69
N GLU A 34 -0.34 -0.72 14.84
CA GLU A 34 0.07 -1.28 16.13
C GLU A 34 1.25 -0.51 16.72
N TYR A 35 2.24 -0.21 15.88
CA TYR A 35 3.35 0.65 16.27
C TYR A 35 2.88 2.02 16.79
N HIS A 36 1.94 2.67 16.09
CA HIS A 36 1.38 3.95 16.53
C HIS A 36 0.68 3.86 17.88
N ILE A 37 -0.04 2.77 18.15
CA ILE A 37 -0.71 2.54 19.44
C ILE A 37 0.32 2.37 20.55
N LEU A 38 1.30 1.48 20.34
CA LEU A 38 2.36 1.20 21.31
C LEU A 38 3.19 2.45 21.61
N THR A 39 3.54 3.23 20.60
CA THR A 39 4.30 4.47 20.80
C THR A 39 3.49 5.53 21.53
N ASN A 40 2.22 5.73 21.17
CA ASN A 40 1.35 6.68 21.86
C ASN A 40 1.17 6.32 23.34
N GLN A 41 1.01 5.04 23.67
CA GLN A 41 0.92 4.55 25.05
C GLN A 41 2.20 4.83 25.85
N LEU A 42 3.37 4.70 25.21
CA LEU A 42 4.65 4.99 25.85
C LEU A 42 4.84 6.51 26.07
N THR A 43 4.41 7.33 25.12
CA THR A 43 4.71 8.77 25.12
C THR A 43 3.63 9.65 25.77
N SER A 44 2.42 9.15 26.00
CA SER A 44 1.28 9.94 26.48
C SER A 44 1.51 10.61 27.84
N ASN A 45 2.45 10.09 28.64
CA ASN A 45 2.79 10.60 29.97
C ASN A 45 4.24 11.08 30.09
N MET A 46 4.95 11.29 28.97
CA MET A 46 6.36 11.72 29.01
C MET A 46 6.49 13.24 29.01
N SER A 47 7.34 13.77 29.89
CA SER A 47 7.79 15.16 29.81
C SER A 47 8.74 15.39 28.63
N HIS A 48 8.96 16.66 28.26
CA HIS A 48 9.86 17.01 27.16
C HIS A 48 11.32 16.57 27.39
N SER A 49 11.79 16.53 28.65
CA SER A 49 13.13 16.04 29.00
C SER A 49 13.24 14.52 28.83
N GLN A 50 12.22 13.77 29.27
CA GLN A 50 12.14 12.31 29.09
C GLN A 50 12.08 11.92 27.61
N TYR A 51 11.40 12.71 26.77
CA TYR A 51 11.41 12.52 25.33
C TYR A 51 12.82 12.67 24.74
N LYS A 52 13.56 13.71 25.14
CA LYS A 52 14.94 13.95 24.68
C LYS A 52 15.92 12.86 25.14
N GLU A 53 15.77 12.34 26.34
CA GLU A 53 16.55 11.19 26.82
C GLU A 53 16.24 9.93 26.00
N ASN A 54 14.95 9.69 25.72
CA ASN A 54 14.53 8.57 24.88
C ASN A 54 15.03 8.67 23.42
N LEU A 55 15.27 9.86 22.88
CA LEU A 55 15.92 10.01 21.57
C LEU A 55 17.35 9.41 21.55
N ARG A 56 18.00 9.29 22.70
CA ARG A 56 19.32 8.65 22.83
C ARG A 56 19.22 7.13 22.98
N ASN A 57 18.05 6.60 23.34
CA ASN A 57 17.79 5.17 23.47
C ASN A 57 17.77 4.48 22.08
N SER A 58 18.57 3.43 21.93
CA SER A 58 18.72 2.67 20.69
C SER A 58 17.40 2.02 20.23
N ASP A 59 16.56 1.57 21.17
CA ASP A 59 15.28 0.94 20.85
C ASP A 59 14.25 1.97 20.38
N PHE A 60 14.29 3.20 20.90
CA PHE A 60 13.45 4.29 20.39
C PHE A 60 13.84 4.68 18.95
N LYS A 61 15.14 4.69 18.64
CA LYS A 61 15.64 4.93 17.26
C LYS A 61 15.22 3.80 16.31
N LYS A 62 15.39 2.53 16.70
CA LYS A 62 14.93 1.36 15.92
C LYS A 62 13.44 1.48 15.60
N ARG A 63 12.63 1.82 16.60
CA ARG A 63 11.20 2.06 16.47
C ARG A 63 10.87 3.11 15.39
N HIS A 64 11.54 4.28 15.43
CA HIS A 64 11.36 5.31 14.40
C HIS A 64 11.75 4.86 12.99
N ILE A 65 12.82 4.08 12.86
CA ILE A 65 13.26 3.52 11.58
C ILE A 65 12.19 2.56 11.03
N ILE A 66 11.64 1.68 11.86
CA ILE A 66 10.57 0.75 11.47
C ILE A 66 9.34 1.52 10.96
N LYS A 67 8.88 2.53 11.72
CA LYS A 67 7.77 3.40 11.30
C LYS A 67 8.02 4.01 9.92
N LYS A 68 9.22 4.56 9.71
CA LYS A 68 9.60 5.17 8.42
C LYS A 68 9.59 4.13 7.31
N LYS A 69 10.19 2.97 7.52
CA LYS A 69 10.27 1.89 6.52
C LYS A 69 8.89 1.38 6.11
N LEU A 70 7.99 1.13 7.07
CA LEU A 70 6.60 0.74 6.79
C LEU A 70 5.85 1.83 6.02
N THR A 71 6.04 3.10 6.41
CA THR A 71 5.42 4.24 5.72
C THR A 71 5.91 4.35 4.26
N ASP A 72 7.22 4.25 4.05
CA ASP A 72 7.85 4.34 2.74
C ASP A 72 7.43 3.14 1.84
N ASP A 73 7.31 1.94 2.39
CA ASP A 73 6.79 0.75 1.68
C ASP A 73 5.35 0.94 1.20
N ILE A 74 4.45 1.39 2.10
CA ILE A 74 3.05 1.68 1.78
C ILE A 74 2.96 2.74 0.66
N ILE A 75 3.70 3.84 0.78
CA ILE A 75 3.70 4.91 -0.22
C ILE A 75 4.17 4.39 -1.58
N SER A 76 5.21 3.55 -1.58
CA SER A 76 5.79 2.99 -2.80
C SER A 76 4.80 2.10 -3.52
N LYS A 77 4.21 1.13 -2.80
CA LYS A 77 3.22 0.19 -3.36
C LYS A 77 1.97 0.89 -3.87
N LEU A 78 1.40 1.81 -3.09
CA LEU A 78 0.23 2.58 -3.53
C LEU A 78 0.53 3.38 -4.81
N SER A 79 1.73 3.97 -4.90
CA SER A 79 2.16 4.66 -6.12
C SER A 79 2.39 3.72 -7.31
N GLU A 80 2.75 2.46 -7.10
CA GLU A 80 2.94 1.46 -8.15
C GLU A 80 1.61 0.94 -8.68
N LEU A 81 0.67 0.64 -7.77
CA LEU A 81 -0.69 0.24 -8.10
C LEU A 81 -1.46 1.29 -8.92
N ALA A 82 -1.07 2.57 -8.82
CA ALA A 82 -1.68 3.68 -9.54
C ALA A 82 -1.07 3.96 -10.92
N GLN A 83 -0.08 3.18 -11.34
CA GLN A 83 0.54 3.36 -12.66
C GLN A 83 -0.42 2.99 -13.78
N GLU A 84 -0.35 3.74 -14.86
CA GLU A 84 -1.11 3.51 -16.09
C GLU A 84 -0.19 2.86 -17.12
N THR A 85 0.16 1.59 -16.87
CA THR A 85 1.10 0.82 -17.69
C THR A 85 0.61 -0.61 -17.83
N ASN A 86 0.74 -1.19 -19.03
CA ASN A 86 0.30 -2.57 -19.31
C ASN A 86 1.36 -3.64 -19.02
N ASN A 87 2.54 -3.23 -18.54
CA ASN A 87 3.72 -4.12 -18.42
C ASN A 87 4.03 -4.50 -16.97
N THR A 88 3.28 -3.96 -16.02
CA THR A 88 3.54 -4.14 -14.58
C THR A 88 2.23 -4.40 -13.88
N LEU A 89 2.27 -5.16 -12.79
CA LEU A 89 1.12 -5.41 -11.93
C LEU A 89 0.60 -4.12 -11.31
N ASN A 90 -0.57 -3.64 -11.75
CA ASN A 90 -1.23 -2.45 -11.25
C ASN A 90 -2.74 -2.53 -11.54
N PHE A 91 -3.50 -1.58 -11.00
CA PHE A 91 -4.94 -1.55 -11.21
C PHE A 91 -5.32 -1.24 -12.66
N TYR A 92 -4.56 -0.42 -13.38
CA TYR A 92 -4.84 -0.12 -14.78
C TYR A 92 -4.86 -1.38 -15.64
N LEU A 93 -3.84 -2.23 -15.51
CA LEU A 93 -3.76 -3.50 -16.23
C LEU A 93 -4.96 -4.40 -15.91
N ALA A 94 -5.40 -4.42 -14.66
CA ALA A 94 -6.61 -5.14 -14.26
C ALA A 94 -7.88 -4.55 -14.87
N THR A 95 -8.05 -3.22 -14.93
CA THR A 95 -9.23 -2.61 -15.57
C THR A 95 -9.22 -2.70 -17.09
N GLN A 96 -8.06 -2.84 -17.73
CA GLN A 96 -7.99 -3.14 -19.16
C GLN A 96 -8.40 -4.59 -19.45
N LYS A 97 -8.25 -5.49 -18.48
CA LYS A 97 -8.64 -6.91 -18.58
C LYS A 97 -10.07 -7.17 -18.16
N ILE A 98 -10.53 -6.46 -17.15
CA ILE A 98 -11.86 -6.54 -16.55
C ILE A 98 -12.58 -5.25 -16.95
N THR A 99 -13.56 -5.36 -17.83
CA THR A 99 -14.29 -4.17 -18.32
C THR A 99 -15.03 -3.46 -17.18
N ASN A 100 -15.32 -2.17 -17.38
CA ASN A 100 -16.18 -1.33 -16.52
C ASN A 100 -15.60 -0.81 -15.19
N LEU A 101 -14.27 -0.71 -15.03
CA LEU A 101 -13.64 -0.13 -13.82
C LEU A 101 -12.76 1.11 -14.06
N ASP A 102 -12.86 1.72 -15.25
CA ASP A 102 -12.02 2.87 -15.62
C ASP A 102 -12.26 4.08 -14.71
N SER A 103 -13.49 4.27 -14.21
CA SER A 103 -13.84 5.43 -13.39
C SER A 103 -13.23 5.34 -11.99
N GLU A 104 -13.27 4.13 -11.41
CA GLU A 104 -12.76 3.75 -10.11
C GLU A 104 -11.24 3.80 -10.10
N PHE A 105 -10.61 3.28 -11.17
CA PHE A 105 -9.17 3.43 -11.37
C PHE A 105 -8.76 4.90 -11.49
N LYS A 106 -9.48 5.71 -12.28
CA LYS A 106 -9.19 7.14 -12.42
C LYS A 106 -9.30 7.88 -11.09
N ASP A 107 -10.32 7.62 -10.28
CA ASP A 107 -10.46 8.21 -8.94
C ASP A 107 -9.28 7.83 -8.04
N TYR A 108 -8.92 6.54 -7.98
CA TYR A 108 -7.75 6.08 -7.23
C TYR A 108 -6.46 6.78 -7.68
N LYS A 109 -6.18 6.76 -8.99
CA LYS A 109 -5.00 7.38 -9.59
C LYS A 109 -4.94 8.87 -9.29
N MET A 110 -6.03 9.60 -9.46
CA MET A 110 -6.09 11.04 -9.21
C MET A 110 -5.84 11.36 -7.73
N TYR A 111 -6.33 10.53 -6.81
CA TYR A 111 -6.04 10.68 -5.40
C TYR A 111 -4.53 10.53 -5.10
N ILE A 112 -3.87 9.53 -5.69
CA ILE A 112 -2.42 9.29 -5.53
C ILE A 112 -1.59 10.44 -6.11
N ILE A 113 -1.98 10.98 -7.26
CA ILE A 113 -1.31 12.13 -7.91
C ILE A 113 -1.47 13.39 -7.07
N LYS A 114 -2.72 13.74 -6.68
CA LYS A 114 -3.05 14.93 -5.88
C LYS A 114 -2.23 14.99 -4.60
N ASN A 115 -2.03 13.84 -3.96
CA ASN A 115 -1.30 13.72 -2.70
C ASN A 115 0.19 13.40 -2.86
N LYS A 116 0.73 13.50 -4.09
CA LYS A 116 2.17 13.43 -4.40
C LYS A 116 2.86 12.13 -3.94
N PHE A 117 2.16 11.00 -3.94
CA PHE A 117 2.75 9.69 -3.59
C PHE A 117 3.90 9.32 -4.54
N LYS A 118 3.69 9.49 -5.85
CA LYS A 118 4.70 9.18 -6.88
C LYS A 118 5.95 10.03 -6.75
N ALA A 119 5.79 11.33 -6.50
CA ALA A 119 6.91 12.23 -6.26
C ALA A 119 7.67 11.82 -4.99
N ARG A 120 6.96 11.51 -3.90
CA ARG A 120 7.57 11.09 -2.63
C ARG A 120 8.41 9.83 -2.81
N ARG A 121 7.86 8.84 -3.53
CA ARG A 121 8.56 7.60 -3.88
C ARG A 121 9.81 7.90 -4.70
N ASN A 122 9.66 8.60 -5.82
CA ASN A 122 10.74 8.80 -6.78
C ASN A 122 11.88 9.66 -6.22
N GLU A 123 11.60 10.70 -5.46
CA GLU A 123 12.62 11.65 -4.99
C GLU A 123 13.29 11.19 -3.69
N PHE A 124 12.56 10.51 -2.81
CA PHE A 124 12.99 10.33 -1.41
C PHE A 124 12.94 8.88 -0.90
N ILE A 125 12.39 7.92 -1.66
CA ILE A 125 12.34 6.50 -1.26
C ILE A 125 13.20 5.66 -2.19
N SER A 126 12.86 5.66 -3.48
CA SER A 126 13.52 4.84 -4.50
C SER A 126 14.60 5.62 -5.26
N HIS A 127 14.77 6.92 -4.99
CA HIS A 127 15.76 7.81 -5.63
C HIS A 127 15.83 7.68 -7.16
N LYS A 128 14.67 7.49 -7.80
CA LYS A 128 14.54 7.44 -9.27
C LYS A 128 14.80 8.81 -9.90
N ASN A 129 14.63 9.88 -9.12
CA ASN A 129 15.00 11.25 -9.50
C ASN A 129 16.13 11.71 -8.58
N LEU A 130 17.29 12.03 -9.15
CA LEU A 130 18.43 12.61 -8.43
C LEU A 130 18.70 14.02 -8.95
N PRO A 131 18.93 15.00 -8.05
CA PRO A 131 19.39 16.31 -8.49
C PRO A 131 20.81 16.21 -9.06
N LEU A 132 21.12 17.03 -10.07
CA LEU A 132 22.44 17.06 -10.70
C LEU A 132 23.56 17.54 -9.76
N LYS A 133 23.21 18.28 -8.71
CA LYS A 133 24.15 18.86 -7.73
C LYS A 133 23.67 18.57 -6.32
N TRP A 134 24.63 18.45 -5.40
CA TRP A 134 24.34 18.21 -3.98
C TRP A 134 23.45 19.29 -3.36
N SER A 135 23.67 20.56 -3.73
CA SER A 135 22.85 21.70 -3.30
C SER A 135 21.38 21.64 -3.74
N GLY A 136 21.03 20.75 -4.68
CA GLY A 136 19.67 20.51 -5.12
C GLY A 136 18.91 19.49 -4.27
N HIS A 137 19.55 18.81 -3.31
CA HIS A 137 18.85 17.89 -2.41
C HIS A 137 17.93 18.65 -1.47
N LYS A 138 16.67 18.20 -1.43
CA LYS A 138 15.64 18.75 -0.53
C LYS A 138 15.45 17.81 0.66
N ALA A 139 14.91 18.34 1.75
CA ALA A 139 14.43 17.51 2.84
C ALA A 139 13.20 16.71 2.39
N ALA A 140 13.11 15.44 2.81
CA ALA A 140 11.97 14.60 2.50
C ALA A 140 10.71 15.16 3.18
N TYR A 141 9.68 15.46 2.38
CA TYR A 141 8.38 15.84 2.92
C TYR A 141 7.61 14.62 3.43
N SER A 142 6.72 14.85 4.40
CA SER A 142 5.86 13.80 4.95
C SER A 142 4.49 13.81 4.27
N ILE A 143 3.96 12.62 3.97
CA ILE A 143 2.53 12.46 3.62
C ILE A 143 1.78 12.18 4.93
N PRO A 144 0.77 13.00 5.29
CA PRO A 144 0.05 12.80 6.54
C PRO A 144 -0.59 11.41 6.63
N TYR A 145 -0.57 10.79 7.82
CA TYR A 145 -1.10 9.45 8.03
C TYR A 145 -2.56 9.29 7.56
N VAL A 146 -3.41 10.30 7.78
CA VAL A 146 -4.81 10.29 7.30
C VAL A 146 -4.91 10.18 5.77
N ILE A 147 -3.97 10.79 5.05
CA ILE A 147 -3.91 10.72 3.59
C ILE A 147 -3.48 9.33 3.13
N ILE A 148 -2.54 8.70 3.84
CA ILE A 148 -2.10 7.32 3.62
C ILE A 148 -3.26 6.35 3.84
N VAL A 149 -3.97 6.45 4.97
CA VAL A 149 -5.12 5.59 5.28
C VAL A 149 -6.20 5.70 4.20
N LYS A 150 -6.54 6.92 3.76
CA LYS A 150 -7.50 7.12 2.67
C LYS A 150 -7.04 6.50 1.35
N ALA A 151 -5.74 6.55 1.02
CA ALA A 151 -5.21 5.88 -0.16
C ALA A 151 -5.32 4.35 -0.06
N ILE A 152 -5.01 3.78 1.11
CA ILE A 152 -5.20 2.34 1.37
C ILE A 152 -6.67 1.95 1.19
N VAL A 153 -7.60 2.71 1.78
CA VAL A 153 -9.03 2.45 1.65
C VAL A 153 -9.47 2.47 0.19
N LYS A 154 -9.03 3.44 -0.61
CA LYS A 154 -9.35 3.48 -2.04
C LYS A 154 -8.78 2.28 -2.80
N ALA A 155 -7.55 1.85 -2.49
CA ALA A 155 -6.97 0.64 -3.08
C ALA A 155 -7.78 -0.62 -2.71
N ILE A 156 -8.20 -0.75 -1.45
CA ILE A 156 -9.04 -1.87 -0.98
C ILE A 156 -10.40 -1.86 -1.67
N ILE A 157 -11.05 -0.69 -1.81
CA ILE A 157 -12.34 -0.57 -2.50
C ILE A 157 -12.19 -1.03 -3.95
N LEU A 158 -11.19 -0.53 -4.67
CA LEU A 158 -10.96 -0.94 -6.07
C LEU A 158 -10.67 -2.43 -6.20
N MET A 159 -9.88 -3.01 -5.28
CA MET A 159 -9.63 -4.45 -5.26
C MET A 159 -10.92 -5.25 -4.98
N LYS A 160 -11.78 -4.77 -4.08
CA LYS A 160 -13.08 -5.38 -3.80
C LYS A 160 -14.01 -5.35 -5.01
N GLU A 161 -14.03 -4.26 -5.78
CA GLU A 161 -14.82 -4.18 -7.00
C GLU A 161 -14.29 -5.16 -8.07
N ILE A 162 -12.98 -5.26 -8.21
CA ILE A 162 -12.35 -6.28 -9.07
C ILE A 162 -12.78 -7.69 -8.65
N ASP A 163 -12.76 -7.99 -7.34
CA ASP A 163 -13.14 -9.29 -6.82
C ASP A 163 -14.64 -9.57 -6.93
N ASN A 164 -15.48 -8.55 -6.79
CA ASN A 164 -16.91 -8.68 -7.01
C ASN A 164 -17.20 -9.09 -8.45
N ILE A 165 -16.46 -8.57 -9.43
CA ILE A 165 -16.62 -8.96 -10.84
C ILE A 165 -16.04 -10.36 -11.08
N TYR A 166 -14.90 -10.69 -10.48
CA TYR A 166 -14.17 -11.92 -10.77
C TYR A 166 -14.66 -13.15 -9.99
N ILE A 167 -14.86 -13.03 -8.67
CA ILE A 167 -15.36 -14.11 -7.80
C ILE A 167 -16.91 -14.10 -7.76
N GLY A 168 -17.54 -12.93 -7.89
CA GLY A 168 -18.98 -12.79 -7.75
C GLY A 168 -19.43 -12.79 -6.29
N LYS A 169 -20.51 -13.53 -5.99
CA LYS A 169 -21.27 -13.42 -4.73
C LYS A 169 -20.45 -13.72 -3.46
N ASN A 170 -19.38 -14.49 -3.57
CA ASN A 170 -18.54 -14.87 -2.43
C ASN A 170 -17.48 -13.81 -2.07
N ALA A 171 -17.23 -12.83 -2.95
CA ALA A 171 -16.17 -11.84 -2.74
C ALA A 171 -16.28 -11.12 -1.40
N ASN A 172 -17.48 -10.62 -1.06
CA ASN A 172 -17.70 -9.89 0.19
C ASN A 172 -17.44 -10.76 1.43
N LEU A 173 -17.94 -12.00 1.45
CA LEU A 173 -17.72 -12.94 2.54
C LEU A 173 -16.23 -13.22 2.74
N ASN A 174 -15.51 -13.50 1.65
CA ASN A 174 -14.08 -13.79 1.68
C ASN A 174 -13.28 -12.58 2.21
N TRP A 175 -13.64 -11.36 1.82
CA TRP A 175 -13.05 -10.13 2.36
C TRP A 175 -13.33 -9.94 3.86
N GLN A 176 -14.48 -10.38 4.37
CA GLN A 176 -14.78 -10.34 5.81
C GLN A 176 -13.91 -11.33 6.59
N ILE A 177 -13.76 -12.55 6.08
CA ILE A 177 -12.90 -13.59 6.67
C ILE A 177 -11.43 -13.13 6.70
N LEU A 178 -10.93 -12.61 5.58
CA LEU A 178 -9.57 -12.05 5.49
C LEU A 178 -9.38 -10.84 6.42
N ARG A 179 -10.38 -9.96 6.51
CA ARG A 179 -10.34 -8.82 7.43
C ARG A 179 -10.25 -9.31 8.87
N ALA A 180 -11.00 -10.32 9.28
CA ALA A 180 -10.99 -10.85 10.65
C ALA A 180 -9.59 -11.37 11.03
N SER A 181 -8.91 -12.04 10.10
CA SER A 181 -7.59 -12.61 10.32
C SER A 181 -6.42 -11.63 10.16
N ARG A 182 -6.63 -10.36 9.78
CA ARG A 182 -5.55 -9.41 9.41
C ARG A 182 -4.46 -9.14 10.46
N TYR A 183 -4.68 -9.53 11.72
CA TYR A 183 -3.70 -9.42 12.80
C TYR A 183 -3.02 -10.76 13.15
N ASN A 184 -3.42 -11.85 12.50
CA ASN A 184 -2.62 -13.07 12.49
C ASN A 184 -1.41 -12.82 11.58
N TYR A 185 -0.19 -13.00 12.09
CA TYR A 185 1.07 -12.80 11.36
C TYR A 185 1.82 -14.12 11.05
N GLU A 186 1.21 -15.28 11.33
CA GLU A 186 1.80 -16.59 11.07
C GLU A 186 1.95 -16.87 9.57
N VAL A 187 0.98 -16.40 8.78
CA VAL A 187 1.00 -16.51 7.31
C VAL A 187 1.17 -15.11 6.73
N ALA A 188 2.18 -14.91 5.87
CA ALA A 188 2.38 -13.63 5.19
C ALA A 188 1.11 -13.19 4.44
N ALA A 189 0.74 -11.91 4.54
CA ALA A 189 -0.48 -11.41 3.93
C ALA A 189 -0.52 -11.66 2.42
N ARG A 190 0.61 -11.56 1.71
CA ARG A 190 0.65 -11.86 0.27
C ARG A 190 0.01 -13.21 -0.06
N ALA A 191 0.46 -14.29 0.59
CA ALA A 191 -0.07 -15.64 0.36
C ALA A 191 -1.56 -15.72 0.72
N ARG A 192 -1.93 -15.19 1.89
CA ARG A 192 -3.31 -15.24 2.36
C ARG A 192 -4.32 -14.54 1.44
N TYR A 193 -3.96 -13.38 0.92
CA TYR A 193 -4.84 -12.64 0.00
C TYR A 193 -4.81 -13.23 -1.41
N MET A 194 -3.72 -13.87 -1.83
CA MET A 194 -3.68 -14.66 -3.07
C MET A 194 -4.67 -15.83 -2.99
N ASP A 195 -4.72 -16.53 -1.86
CA ASP A 195 -5.57 -17.71 -1.65
C ASP A 195 -7.07 -17.39 -1.45
N MET A 196 -7.48 -16.13 -1.61
CA MET A 196 -8.84 -15.67 -1.37
C MET A 196 -9.90 -16.48 -2.13
N SER A 197 -9.60 -16.94 -3.35
CA SER A 197 -10.53 -17.73 -4.17
C SER A 197 -10.82 -19.12 -3.59
N PHE A 198 -9.98 -19.60 -2.66
CA PHE A 198 -10.06 -20.94 -2.06
C PHE A 198 -10.65 -20.93 -0.63
N ILE A 199 -11.04 -19.76 -0.13
CA ILE A 199 -11.75 -19.63 1.14
C ILE A 199 -13.15 -20.23 0.95
N LYS A 200 -13.39 -21.36 1.64
CA LYS A 200 -14.66 -22.09 1.64
C LYS A 200 -15.66 -21.47 2.60
#